data_AF-A0A950TPS5-F1
#
_entry.id   AF-A0A950TPS5-F1
#
_cell.length_a   1.000
_cell.length_b   1.000
_cell.length_c   1.000
_cell.angle_alpha   90.00
_cell.angle_beta   90.00
_cell.angle_gamma   90.00
#
_symmetry.space_group_name_H-M   'P 1'
#
loop_
_entity.id
_entity.type
_entity.pdbx_description
1 polymer ?
#
loop_
_entity_poly.entity_id
_entity_poly.type
_entity_poly.pdbx_seq_one_letter_code
_entity_poly.pdbx_strand_id
1 'polypeptide(L)' 'MDERFARALGAGVLECWGQLPQDIQHAIFEAAVLAGHHDERDEALREQLAVFLHDNHPRTITHT' A
#
# COMPACT_ATOMS: atom_id res chain seq x y z
N MET A 1 -0.71 -16.83 10.04
CA MET A 1 -1.54 -15.61 10.04
C MET A 1 -2.92 -16.01 9.57
N ASP A 2 -3.99 -15.46 10.16
CA ASP A 2 -5.35 -15.73 9.71
C ASP A 2 -5.65 -14.82 8.51
N GLU A 3 -5.72 -15.40 7.32
CA GLU A 3 -5.87 -14.68 6.04
C GLU A 3 -7.10 -13.77 6.01
N ARG A 4 -8.16 -14.11 6.76
CA ARG A 4 -9.36 -13.28 6.85
C ARG A 4 -9.06 -11.91 7.46
N PHE A 5 -8.19 -11.87 8.47
CA PHE A 5 -7.83 -10.63 9.16
C PHE A 5 -6.85 -9.81 8.33
N ALA A 6 -5.89 -10.46 7.67
CA ALA A 6 -4.99 -9.78 6.73
C ALA A 6 -5.76 -9.10 5.60
N ARG A 7 -6.75 -9.79 5.01
CA ARG A 7 -7.62 -9.23 3.97
C ARG A 7 -8.49 -8.09 4.49
N ALA A 8 -9.12 -8.24 5.65
CA ALA A 8 -9.96 -7.20 6.24
C ALA A 8 -9.17 -5.92 6.57
N LEU A 9 -7.98 -6.07 7.15
CA LEU A 9 -7.08 -4.95 7.45
C LEU A 9 -6.57 -4.29 6.17
N GLY A 10 -6.15 -5.08 5.18
CA GLY A 10 -5.72 -4.56 3.88
C GLY A 10 -6.81 -3.75 3.18
N ALA A 11 -8.04 -4.24 3.18
CA ALA A 11 -9.19 -3.51 2.62
C ALA A 11 -9.42 -2.17 3.33
N GLY A 12 -9.47 -2.16 4.67
CA GLY A 12 -9.67 -0.93 5.43
C GLY A 12 -8.55 0.09 5.23
N VAL A 13 -7.30 -0.36 5.12
CA VAL A 13 -6.15 0.50 4.79
C VAL A 13 -6.29 1.11 3.39
N LEU A 14 -6.74 0.34 2.39
CA LEU A 14 -6.95 0.87 1.04
C LEU A 14 -8.09 1.90 1.00
N GLU A 15 -9.14 1.72 1.81
CA GLU A 15 -10.24 2.69 1.91
C GLU A 15 -9.78 4.02 2.51
N CYS A 16 -8.92 3.99 3.54
CA CYS A 16 -8.46 5.21 4.22
C CYS A 16 -7.08 5.73 3.74
N TRP A 17 -6.47 5.10 2.73
CA TRP A 17 -5.09 5.34 2.32
C TRP A 17 -4.74 6.82 2.11
N GLY A 18 -5.54 7.55 1.32
CA GLY A 18 -5.32 8.98 1.06
C GLY A 18 -5.47 9.90 2.28
N GLN A 19 -6.03 9.41 3.39
CA GLN A 19 -6.17 10.14 4.65
C GLN A 19 -5.04 9.86 5.64
N LEU A 20 -4.24 8.82 5.39
CA LEU A 20 -3.11 8.47 6.23
C LEU A 20 -1.98 9.49 6.05
N PRO A 21 -1.26 9.84 7.12
CA PRO A 21 -0.02 10.60 7.02
C PRO A 21 1.01 9.92 6.10
N GLN A 22 1.84 10.70 5.41
CA GLN A 22 2.78 10.19 4.40
C GLN A 22 3.80 9.19 4.98
N ASP A 23 4.25 9.39 6.22
CA ASP A 23 5.15 8.47 6.93
C ASP A 23 4.48 7.11 7.19
N ILE A 24 3.19 7.11 7.53
CA ILE A 24 2.39 5.89 7.73
C ILE A 24 2.12 5.18 6.40
N GLN A 25 1.80 5.93 5.34
CA GLN A 25 1.68 5.37 3.98
C GLN A 25 3.00 4.68 3.58
N HIS A 26 4.14 5.34 3.80
CA HIS A 26 5.45 4.78 3.46
C HIS A 26 5.76 3.52 4.28
N ALA A 27 5.51 3.53 5.59
CA ALA A 27 5.74 2.37 6.46
C ALA A 27 4.89 1.15 6.04
N ILE A 28 3.61 1.36 5.72
CA ILE A 28 2.72 0.29 5.26
C ILE A 28 3.16 -0.22 3.88
N PHE A 29 3.57 0.68 2.98
CA PHE A 29 4.07 0.32 1.65
C PHE A 29 5.29 -0.60 1.73
N GLU A 30 6.32 -0.21 2.49
CA GLU A 30 7.51 -1.05 2.69
C GLU A 30 7.16 -2.40 3.31
N ALA A 31 6.28 -2.41 4.33
CA ALA A 31 5.84 -3.65 4.96
C ALA A 31 5.09 -4.57 3.99
N ALA A 32 4.26 -4.01 3.11
CA ALA A 32 3.51 -4.77 2.11
C ALA A 32 4.42 -5.33 1.00
N VAL A 33 5.41 -4.54 0.56
CA VAL A 33 6.45 -4.98 -0.38
C VAL A 33 7.22 -6.16 0.25
N LEU A 34 7.77 -5.99 1.45
CA LEU A 34 8.50 -7.04 2.17
C LEU A 34 7.66 -8.31 2.40
N ALA A 35 6.38 -8.17 2.70
CA ALA A 35 5.48 -9.31 2.89
C ALA A 35 5.15 -10.06 1.58
N GLY A 36 5.19 -9.37 0.44
CA GLY A 36 4.99 -9.97 -0.89
C GLY A 36 6.27 -10.53 -1.52
N HIS A 37 7.44 -10.27 -0.94
CA HIS A 37 8.72 -10.84 -1.38
C HIS A 37 8.78 -12.32 -1.03
N HIS A 38 8.37 -13.17 -1.96
CA HIS A 38 8.52 -14.62 -1.87
C HIS A 38 9.45 -15.20 -2.95
N ASP A 39 9.85 -14.43 -3.98
CA ASP A 39 10.69 -14.88 -5.11
C ASP A 39 11.38 -13.70 -5.82
N GLU A 40 12.45 -13.92 -6.60
CA GLU A 40 13.45 -12.94 -7.14
C GLU A 40 12.91 -11.76 -8.01
N ARG A 41 11.60 -11.54 -8.12
CA ARG A 41 10.97 -10.44 -8.88
C ARG A 41 10.48 -9.31 -7.97
N ASP A 42 11.34 -8.90 -7.05
CA ASP A 42 11.07 -7.92 -6.00
C ASP A 42 10.82 -6.50 -6.53
N GLU A 43 11.60 -6.05 -7.53
CA GLU A 43 11.46 -4.68 -8.06
C GLU A 43 10.12 -4.47 -8.79
N ALA A 44 9.62 -5.52 -9.47
CA ALA A 44 8.36 -5.44 -10.19
C ALA A 44 7.16 -5.31 -9.24
N LEU A 45 7.19 -5.91 -8.04
CA LEU A 45 6.09 -5.80 -7.07
C LEU A 45 5.99 -4.39 -6.52
N ARG A 46 7.13 -3.78 -6.19
CA ARG A 46 7.20 -2.42 -5.67
C ARG A 46 6.59 -1.43 -6.65
N GLU A 47 7.00 -1.48 -7.92
CA GLU A 47 6.47 -0.61 -8.97
C GLU A 47 4.96 -0.82 -9.17
N GLN A 48 4.51 -2.08 -9.26
CA GLN A 48 3.09 -2.40 -9.43
C GLN A 48 2.24 -1.90 -8.26
N LEU A 49 2.71 -2.04 -7.02
CA LEU A 49 2.00 -1.57 -5.84
C LEU A 49 1.93 -0.04 -5.81
N ALA A 50 3.01 0.65 -6.21
CA ALA A 50 3.03 2.10 -6.28
C ALA A 50 2.02 2.64 -7.30
N VAL A 51 1.94 2.02 -8.48
CA VAL A 51 0.95 2.35 -9.52
C VAL A 51 -0.47 2.08 -9.00
N PHE A 52 -0.71 0.92 -8.41
CA PHE A 52 -2.02 0.56 -7.87
C PHE A 52 -2.52 1.59 -6.84
N LEU A 53 -1.67 1.99 -5.90
CA LEU A 53 -2.03 2.98 -4.87
C LEU A 53 -2.21 4.38 -5.47
N HIS A 54 -1.46 4.73 -6.51
CA HIS A 54 -1.60 5.99 -7.23
C HIS A 54 -2.92 6.08 -8.00
N ASP A 55 -3.29 5.01 -8.73
CA ASP A 55 -4.51 4.96 -9.52
C ASP A 55 -5.77 4.95 -8.64
N ASN A 56 -5.70 4.30 -7.47
CA ASN A 56 -6.81 4.24 -6.53
C ASN A 56 -6.92 5.48 -5.63
N HIS A 57 -5.87 6.29 -5.53
CA HIS A 57 -5.85 7.54 -4.79
C HIS A 57 -5.11 8.62 -5.60
N PRO A 58 -5.80 9.30 -6.53
CA PRO A 58 -5.23 10.47 -7.17
C PRO A 58 -4.90 11.44 -6.03
N ARG A 59 -3.59 11.66 -5.81
CA ARG A 59 -3.06 12.54 -4.76
C ARG A 59 -3.98 13.75 -4.71
N THR A 60 -4.73 13.89 -3.62
CA THR A 60 -5.46 15.12 -3.36
C THR A 60 -4.36 16.16 -3.21
N ILE A 61 -4.10 16.85 -4.32
CA ILE A 61 -3.22 18.00 -4.39
C ILE A 61 -3.96 19.11 -3.65
N THR A 62 -4.00 19.03 -2.33
CA THR A 62 -4.39 20.15 -1.49
C THR A 62 -3.09 20.83 -1.10
N HIS A 63 -2.50 21.51 -2.09
CA HIS A 63 -1.55 22.58 -1.83
C HIS A 63 -2.41 23.76 -1.39
N THR A 64 -2.37 24.12 -0.11
CA THR A 64 -2.91 25.37 0.42
C THR A 64 -1.79 26.07 1.16
#